data_AF-A0A7C5FD70-F1
#
_entry.id   AF-A0A7C5FD70-F1
#
_cell.length_a   1.000
_cell.length_b   1.000
_cell.length_c   1.000
_cell.angle_alpha   90.00
_cell.angle_beta   90.00
_cell.angle_gamma   90.00
#
_symmetry.space_group_name_H-M   'P 1'
#
loop_
_entity.id
_entity.type
_entity.pdbx_description
1 polymer ?
#
loop_
_entity_poly.entity_id
_entity_poly.type
_entity_poly.pdbx_seq_one_letter_code
_entity_poly.pdbx_strand_id
1 'polypeptide(L)' 'MKLFEIKAVSDYLQQFNFIKKAKRVANNVVELNFGQRESIFFDLTRGASTIYKAPSLPISSFNAPFDMQLH' A
#
# COMPACT_ATOMS: atom_id res chain seq x y z
N MET A 1 14.15 0.90 -5.52
CA MET A 1 13.80 2.22 -6.06
C MET A 1 14.97 3.17 -5.94
N LYS A 2 15.23 3.96 -6.99
CA LYS A 2 16.28 4.99 -7.03
C LYS A 2 15.76 6.28 -6.36
N LEU A 3 16.68 7.17 -5.97
CA LEU A 3 16.33 8.43 -5.28
C LEU A 3 15.32 9.29 -6.06
N PHE A 4 15.47 9.39 -7.38
CA PHE A 4 14.57 10.20 -8.20
C PHE A 4 13.14 9.62 -8.25
N GLU A 5 12.99 8.30 -8.19
CA GLU A 5 11.69 7.63 -8.15
C GLU A 5 10.97 7.95 -6.83
N ILE A 6 11.72 7.94 -5.72
CA ILE A 6 11.19 8.30 -4.39
C ILE A 6 10.73 9.76 -4.37
N LYS A 7 11.51 10.67 -4.96
CA LYS A 7 11.12 12.09 -5.07
C LYS A 7 9.83 12.26 -5.87
N ALA A 8 9.75 11.65 -7.05
CA ALA A 8 8.55 11.71 -7.88
C ALA A 8 7.30 11.15 -7.17
N VAL A 9 7.46 10.05 -6.42
CA VAL A 9 6.39 9.49 -5.59
C VAL A 9 6.01 10.44 -4.46
N SER A 10 6.98 11.06 -3.79
CA SER A 10 6.74 12.04 -2.73
C SER A 10 5.94 13.23 -3.25
N ASP A 11 6.37 13.82 -4.37
CA ASP A 11 5.69 14.97 -4.98
C ASP A 11 4.25 14.61 -5.38
N TYR A 12 4.05 13.40 -5.94
CA TYR A 12 2.71 12.90 -6.25
C TYR A 12 1.85 12.70 -4.99
N LEU A 13 2.41 12.22 -3.88
CA LEU A 13 1.65 11.98 -2.66
C LEU A 13 1.27 13.27 -1.92
N GLN A 14 2.04 14.35 -2.09
CA GLN A 14 1.74 15.66 -1.48
C GLN A 14 0.45 16.31 -1.99
N GLN A 15 -0.11 15.85 -3.12
CA GLN A 15 -1.41 16.35 -3.60
C GLN A 15 -2.59 15.90 -2.72
N PHE A 16 -2.37 14.96 -1.79
CA PHE A 16 -3.40 14.41 -0.93
C PHE A 16 -3.26 14.92 0.50
N ASN A 17 -4.38 15.33 1.09
CA ASN A 17 -4.42 15.84 2.47
C ASN A 17 -4.73 14.74 3.50
N PHE A 18 -5.38 13.65 3.09
CA PHE A 18 -5.83 12.60 4.00
C PHE A 18 -5.77 11.22 3.35
N ILE A 19 -5.41 10.21 4.15
CA ILE A 19 -5.54 8.81 3.79
C ILE A 19 -6.96 8.36 4.17
N LYS A 20 -7.81 8.06 3.19
CA LYS A 20 -9.19 7.63 3.43
C LYS A 20 -9.27 6.18 3.89
N LYS A 21 -8.39 5.33 3.37
CA LYS A 21 -8.31 3.90 3.72
C LYS A 21 -6.85 3.45 3.63
N ALA A 22 -6.41 2.69 4.63
CA ALA A 22 -5.15 1.98 4.62
C ALA A 22 -5.43 0.53 5.02
N LYS A 23 -4.92 -0.44 4.26
CA LYS A 23 -5.01 -1.85 4.64
C LYS A 23 -3.82 -2.64 4.11
N ARG A 24 -3.45 -3.68 4.84
CA ARG A 24 -2.52 -4.70 4.34
C ARG A 24 -3.30 -5.68 3.47
N VAL A 25 -2.76 -5.99 2.29
CA VAL A 25 -3.38 -6.93 1.33
C VAL A 25 -2.53 -8.17 1.08
N ALA A 26 -1.26 -8.14 1.47
CA ALA A 26 -0.35 -9.29 1.49
C ALA A 26 0.75 -9.07 2.53
N ASN A 27 1.65 -10.05 2.69
CA ASN A 27 2.75 -9.98 3.67
C ASN A 27 3.53 -8.67 3.59
N ASN A 28 3.92 -8.22 2.41
CA ASN A 28 4.71 -6.99 2.26
C ASN A 28 3.98 -5.89 1.49
N VAL A 29 2.68 -6.04 1.25
CA VAL A 29 1.92 -5.13 0.38
C VAL A 29 0.87 -4.37 1.17
N VAL A 30 0.96 -3.05 1.12
CA VAL A 30 0.00 -2.11 1.72
C VAL A 30 -0.75 -1.38 0.63
N GLU A 31 -2.07 -1.34 0.74
CA GLU A 31 -2.96 -0.52 -0.08
C GLU A 31 -3.28 0.78 0.66
N LEU A 32 -3.06 1.93 0.02
CA LEU A 32 -3.52 3.24 0.45
C LEU A 32 -4.51 3.81 -0.57
N ASN A 33 -5.66 4.27 -0.09
CA ASN A 33 -6.65 4.98 -0.89
C ASN A 33 -6.86 6.39 -0.33
N PHE A 34 -6.76 7.40 -1.19
CA PHE A 34 -6.87 8.82 -0.85
C PHE A 34 -8.22 9.42 -1.28
N GLY A 35 -9.27 8.59 -1.39
CA GLY A 35 -10.58 9.00 -1.91
C GLY A 35 -10.70 8.95 -3.44
N GLN A 36 -9.69 8.42 -4.12
CA GLN A 36 -9.71 8.22 -5.57
C GLN A 36 -10.35 6.89 -5.96
N ARG A 37 -10.70 6.77 -7.25
CA ARG A 37 -11.24 5.54 -7.86
C ARG A 37 -10.21 4.40 -7.85
N GLU A 38 -8.92 4.72 -7.93
CA GLU A 38 -7.82 3.77 -7.83
C GLU A 38 -7.10 3.91 -6.50
N SER A 39 -6.60 2.78 -5.99
CA SER A 39 -5.74 2.72 -4.81
C SER A 39 -4.27 2.60 -5.24
N ILE A 40 -3.39 3.07 -4.37
CA ILE A 40 -1.94 2.95 -4.54
C ILE A 40 -1.46 1.79 -3.67
N PHE A 41 -0.72 0.87 -4.27
CA PHE A 41 -0.15 -0.27 -3.60
C PHE A 41 1.35 -0.09 -3.46
N PHE A 42 1.85 -0.38 -2.26
CA PHE A 42 3.26 -0.34 -1.89
C PHE A 42 3.69 -1.75 -1.56
N ASP A 43 4.45 -2.38 -2.44
CA ASP A 43 5.17 -3.61 -2.15
C ASP A 43 6.51 -3.24 -1.52
N LEU A 44 6.67 -3.59 -0.25
CA LEU A 44 7.82 -3.28 0.58
C LEU A 44 8.80 -4.46 0.67
N THR A 45 8.73 -5.41 -0.27
CA THR A 45 9.66 -6.55 -0.32
C THR A 45 11.12 -6.05 -0.43
N ARG A 46 11.95 -6.46 0.53
CA ARG A 46 13.35 -6.04 0.64
C ARG A 46 14.11 -6.36 -0.64
N GLY A 47 14.72 -5.35 -1.25
CA GLY A 47 15.48 -5.50 -2.51
C GLY A 47 14.63 -5.51 -3.79
N ALA A 48 13.30 -5.56 -3.68
CA ALA A 48 12.37 -5.60 -4.82
C ALA A 48 11.13 -4.71 -4.62
N SER A 49 11.28 -3.59 -3.91
CA SER A 49 10.17 -2.69 -3.59
C SER A 49 9.57 -2.05 -4.85
N THR A 50 8.25 -2.07 -4.99
CA THR A 50 7.53 -1.54 -6.16
C THR A 50 6.28 -0.78 -5.73
N ILE A 51 5.91 0.27 -6.48
CA ILE A 51 4.69 1.05 -6.26
C ILE A 51 3.86 1.01 -7.54
N TYR A 52 2.56 0.71 -7.42
CA TYR A 52 1.66 0.61 -8.56
C TYR A 52 0.23 1.07 -8.20
N LYS A 53 -0.56 1.41 -9.21
CA LYS A 53 -1.99 1.72 -9.07
C LYS A 53 -2.82 0.55 -9.54
N ALA A 54 -3.89 0.25 -8.80
CA ALA A 54 -4.88 -0.74 -9.19
C ALA A 54 -6.23 -0.44 -8.50
N PRO A 55 -7.34 -1.03 -8.97
CA PRO A 55 -8.60 -1.00 -8.24
C PRO A 55 -8.44 -1.56 -6.82
N SER A 56 -9.15 -0.97 -5.84
CA SER A 56 -9.18 -1.50 -4.47
C SER A 56 -9.63 -2.95 -4.49
N LEU A 57 -8.85 -3.82 -3.86
CA LEU A 57 -9.27 -5.21 -3.67
C LEU A 57 -10.38 -5.27 -2.61
N PRO A 58 -11.24 -6.31 -2.61
CA PRO A 58 -12.17 -6.57 -1.52
C PRO A 58 -11.43 -6.65 -0.18
N ILE A 59 -12.16 -6.49 0.92
CA ILE A 59 -11.65 -6.80 2.27
C ILE A 59 -11.68 -8.32 2.41
N SER A 60 -10.89 -9.05 1.61
CA SER A 60 -10.56 -10.42 1.99
C SER A 60 -9.65 -10.28 3.19
N SER A 61 -10.10 -10.76 4.35
CA SER A 61 -9.37 -10.82 5.60
C SER A 61 -7.99 -11.42 5.33
N PHE A 62 -6.98 -10.55 5.16
CA PHE A 62 -5.61 -11.01 5.16
C PHE A 62 -5.38 -11.55 6.57
N ASN A 63 -5.44 -12.88 6.69
CA ASN A 63 -5.18 -13.57 7.95
C ASN A 63 -3.68 -13.55 8.13
N ALA A 64 -3.20 -12.61 8.93
CA ALA A 64 -1.81 -12.58 9.30
C ALA A 64 -1.46 -13.87 10.05
N PRO A 65 -0.23 -14.37 9.95
CA PRO A 65 0.17 -15.59 10.65
C PRO A 65 0.05 -15.48 12.18
N PHE A 66 -0.05 -14.26 12.71
CA PHE A 66 -0.29 -13.99 14.13
C PHE A 66 -1.79 -13.88 14.50
N ASP A 67 -2.71 -13.70 13.55
CA ASP A 67 -4.15 -13.57 13.85
C ASP A 67 -4.74 -14.88 14.41
N MET A 68 -4.09 -16.02 14.15
CA MET A 68 -4.51 -17.33 14.65
C MET A 68 -3.74 -17.80 15.90
N GLN A 69 -2.74 -17.03 16.38
CA GLN A 69 -2.03 -17.35 17.61
C GLN A 69 -2.65 -16.62 18.81
N LEU A 70 -3.76 -17.17 19.31
CA LEU A 70 -4.19 -17.00 20.69
C LEU A 70 -3.57 -18.16 21.49
N HIS A 71 -2.51 -17.89 22.25
CA HIS A 71 -2.01 -18.80 23.28
C HIS A 71 -2.81 -18.64 24.57
#